data_AF-A0A8U0PND4-F1
#
_entry.id   AF-A0A8U0PND4-F1
#
_cell.length_a   1.000
_cell.length_b   1.000
_cell.length_c   1.000
_cell.angle_alpha   90.00
_cell.angle_beta   90.00
_cell.angle_gamma   90.00
#
_symmetry.space_group_name_H-M   'P 1'
#
loop_
_entity.id
_entity.type
_entity.pdbx_description
1 polymer ?
#
loop_
_entity_poly.entity_id
_entity_poly.type
_entity_poly.pdbx_seq_one_letter_code
_entity_poly.pdbx_strand_id
1 'polypeptide(L)'
;MANIKTLNEIGHLNSSGFGRPWPRHGLYLLHWFSHNYVIFDNNGDLRALYNPKAELFGFHHFNNRPECNGNCYQLLPIQNFPYYEVGNLNTPGADDLPPYVRQNYKGHHDDSNMDRIIISLLPDFVLDKVYVTQHEDVSTFDRQNTYRISRGLVKLIRNLELEELLRQAGYPRTIMFVKAVKRQETPARSHTTVCQPAVSQPDWVNIKRPSAVSPRPTPSRESVIDMPHDSMPRESKINHVSVSIPESRDSHMPRRERQCCVIL
;
A
#
# COMPACT_ATOMS: atom_id res chain seq x y z
N MET A 1 25.38 -17.01 -3.35
CA MET A 1 24.16 -16.32 -2.84
C MET A 1 24.25 -14.84 -3.21
N ALA A 2 23.12 -14.16 -3.43
CA ALA A 2 23.13 -12.73 -3.69
C ALA A 2 23.67 -11.97 -2.47
N ASN A 3 24.73 -11.18 -2.64
CA ASN A 3 25.24 -10.29 -1.60
C ASN A 3 24.44 -8.99 -1.65
N ILE A 4 23.44 -8.88 -0.78
CA ILE A 4 22.54 -7.72 -0.71
C ILE A 4 23.00 -6.80 0.42
N LYS A 5 23.32 -5.56 0.06
CA LYS A 5 23.70 -4.52 1.02
C LYS A 5 22.51 -4.15 1.91
N THR A 6 22.79 -3.89 3.18
CA THR A 6 21.76 -3.46 4.15
C THR A 6 21.82 -1.96 4.38
N LEU A 7 20.69 -1.27 4.26
CA LEU A 7 20.53 0.15 4.60
C LEU A 7 20.10 0.24 6.07
N ASN A 8 20.93 0.94 6.86
CA ASN A 8 20.74 1.07 8.31
C ASN A 8 20.25 2.45 8.75
N GLU A 9 20.36 3.45 7.88
CA GLU A 9 20.21 4.87 8.24
C GLU A 9 19.53 5.61 7.09
N ILE A 10 18.90 6.74 7.38
CA ILE A 10 18.20 7.55 6.37
C ILE A 10 19.17 8.06 5.30
N GLY A 11 20.40 8.41 5.66
CA GLY A 11 21.44 8.82 4.70
C GLY A 11 21.80 7.73 3.68
N HIS A 12 21.59 6.45 4.02
CA HIS A 12 21.77 5.35 3.07
C HIS A 12 20.69 5.34 1.99
N LEU A 13 19.47 5.84 2.26
CA LEU A 13 18.42 5.99 1.23
C LEU A 13 18.80 7.08 0.21
N ASN A 14 19.45 8.15 0.67
CA ASN A 14 19.97 9.19 -0.22
C ASN A 14 21.06 8.60 -1.13
N SER A 15 22.04 7.93 -0.53
CA SER A 15 23.20 7.40 -1.24
C SER A 15 22.86 6.23 -2.17
N SER A 16 21.80 5.46 -1.88
CA SER A 16 21.32 4.38 -2.74
C SER A 16 20.48 4.85 -3.93
N GLY A 17 19.95 6.08 -3.88
CA GLY A 17 19.04 6.60 -4.91
C GLY A 17 17.64 5.98 -4.90
N PHE A 18 17.30 5.15 -3.91
CA PHE A 18 15.98 4.51 -3.85
C PHE A 18 14.84 5.54 -3.79
N GLY A 19 13.79 5.35 -4.59
CA GLY A 19 12.67 6.28 -4.70
C GLY A 19 13.04 7.67 -5.26
N ARG A 20 14.19 7.79 -5.91
CA ARG A 20 14.72 9.03 -6.51
C ARG A 20 15.23 8.79 -7.93
N PRO A 21 15.19 9.81 -8.82
CA PRO A 21 14.66 11.16 -8.59
C PRO A 21 13.11 11.19 -8.61
N TRP A 22 12.52 12.37 -8.36
CA TRP A 22 11.11 12.61 -8.68
C TRP A 22 10.86 12.23 -10.16
N PRO A 23 9.72 11.59 -10.53
CA PRO A 23 8.46 11.42 -9.79
C PRO A 23 8.32 10.14 -8.96
N ARG A 24 9.38 9.33 -8.84
CA ARG A 24 9.39 8.01 -8.18
C ARG A 24 8.70 7.98 -6.82
N HIS A 25 7.90 6.95 -6.60
CA HIS A 25 7.07 6.83 -5.41
C HIS A 25 7.72 6.04 -4.25
N GLY A 26 8.89 5.43 -4.45
CA GLY A 26 9.51 4.50 -3.49
C GLY A 26 9.66 5.02 -2.06
N LEU A 27 10.06 6.29 -1.88
CA LEU A 27 10.17 6.87 -0.53
C LEU A 27 8.80 7.09 0.12
N TYR A 28 7.78 7.45 -0.66
CA TYR A 28 6.41 7.57 -0.17
C TYR A 28 5.85 6.19 0.23
N LEU A 29 6.15 5.17 -0.57
CA LEU A 29 5.79 3.79 -0.29
C LEU A 29 6.47 3.27 0.98
N LEU A 30 7.76 3.54 1.16
CA LEU A 30 8.52 3.12 2.34
C LEU A 30 8.07 3.84 3.62
N HIS A 31 7.68 5.11 3.50
CA HIS A 31 7.06 5.86 4.60
C HIS A 31 5.75 5.20 5.05
N TRP A 32 4.83 4.99 4.10
CA TRP A 32 3.56 4.30 4.34
C TRP A 32 3.78 2.91 4.96
N PHE A 33 4.67 2.12 4.38
CA PHE A 33 4.97 0.78 4.86
C PHE A 33 5.37 0.80 6.34
N SER A 34 6.27 1.72 6.71
CA SER A 34 6.81 1.84 8.07
C SER A 34 5.80 2.36 9.10
N HIS A 35 4.85 3.20 8.67
CA HIS A 35 3.84 3.81 9.55
C HIS A 35 2.56 2.98 9.68
N ASN A 36 2.07 2.46 8.55
CA ASN A 36 0.70 1.98 8.42
C ASN A 36 0.58 0.50 8.13
N TYR A 37 1.62 -0.14 7.57
CA TYR A 37 1.56 -1.56 7.23
C TYR A 37 2.20 -2.46 8.28
N VAL A 38 3.26 -1.99 8.95
CA VAL A 38 3.99 -2.77 9.96
C VAL A 38 3.86 -2.19 11.36
N ILE A 39 4.10 -3.02 12.37
CA ILE A 39 4.28 -2.64 13.77
C ILE A 39 5.47 -3.37 14.38
N PHE A 40 6.02 -2.82 15.47
CA PHE A 40 6.93 -3.54 16.34
C PHE A 40 6.13 -4.14 17.49
N ASP A 41 6.27 -5.43 17.74
CA ASP A 41 5.69 -6.04 18.93
C ASP A 41 6.56 -5.86 20.18
N ASN A 42 6.10 -6.41 21.30
CA ASN A 42 6.78 -6.33 22.59
C ASN A 42 8.14 -7.03 22.60
N ASN A 43 8.40 -7.95 21.67
CA ASN A 43 9.69 -8.63 21.52
C ASN A 43 10.64 -7.85 20.60
N GLY A 44 10.17 -6.74 20.01
CA GLY A 44 10.93 -5.96 19.03
C GLY A 44 10.93 -6.57 17.64
N ASP A 45 10.09 -7.57 17.38
CA ASP A 45 9.92 -8.13 16.05
C ASP A 45 9.01 -7.24 15.20
N LEU A 46 9.33 -7.20 13.90
CA LEU A 46 8.54 -6.45 12.93
C LEU A 46 7.41 -7.35 12.43
N ARG A 47 6.16 -6.88 12.53
CA ARG A 47 4.97 -7.64 12.12
C ARG A 47 4.14 -6.88 11.10
N ALA A 48 3.57 -7.59 10.13
CA ALA A 48 2.55 -7.02 9.24
C ALA A 48 1.20 -6.93 9.98
N LEU A 49 0.50 -5.82 9.76
CA LEU A 49 -0.86 -5.60 10.26
C LEU A 49 -1.92 -6.31 9.40
N TYR A 50 -1.60 -6.53 8.13
CA TYR A 50 -2.50 -7.15 7.15
C TYR A 50 -1.82 -8.37 6.53
N ASN A 51 -2.61 -9.40 6.23
CA ASN A 51 -2.11 -10.57 5.52
C ASN A 51 -1.84 -10.21 4.05
N PRO A 52 -0.59 -10.30 3.54
CA PRO A 52 -0.30 -9.97 2.14
C PRO A 52 -0.96 -10.92 1.14
N LYS A 53 -1.43 -12.11 1.57
CA LYS A 53 -2.24 -13.02 0.73
C LYS A 53 -3.63 -12.46 0.41
N ALA A 54 -4.09 -11.45 1.14
CA ALA A 54 -5.37 -10.81 0.86
C ALA A 54 -5.30 -9.80 -0.30
N GLU A 55 -4.10 -9.60 -0.89
CA GLU A 55 -3.84 -8.73 -2.05
C GLU A 55 -4.20 -7.25 -1.86
N LEU A 56 -4.47 -6.84 -0.61
CA LEU A 56 -4.69 -5.45 -0.24
C LEU A 56 -3.47 -4.59 -0.58
N PHE A 57 -3.71 -3.33 -0.94
CA PHE A 57 -2.66 -2.36 -1.28
C PHE A 57 -1.79 -2.75 -2.50
N GLY A 58 -2.21 -3.77 -3.27
CA GLY A 58 -1.44 -4.30 -4.39
C GLY A 58 -0.38 -5.33 -3.98
N PHE A 59 -0.47 -5.88 -2.78
CA PHE A 59 0.39 -7.00 -2.39
C PHE A 59 0.14 -8.21 -3.27
N HIS A 60 1.20 -8.92 -3.64
CA HIS A 60 1.09 -10.19 -4.35
C HIS A 60 2.32 -11.06 -4.10
N HIS A 61 2.22 -12.35 -4.42
CA HIS A 61 3.32 -13.29 -4.19
C HIS A 61 4.50 -12.98 -5.11
N PHE A 62 5.69 -12.79 -4.52
CA PHE A 62 6.93 -12.62 -5.26
C PHE A 62 7.63 -13.97 -5.42
N ASN A 63 7.62 -14.50 -6.64
CA ASN A 63 8.13 -15.85 -6.90
C ASN A 63 9.66 -15.96 -6.82
N ASN A 64 10.40 -14.84 -6.82
CA ASN A 64 11.86 -14.81 -6.86
C ASN A 64 12.46 -15.80 -7.87
N ARG A 65 11.86 -15.83 -9.08
CA ARG A 65 12.26 -16.79 -10.13
C ARG A 65 13.65 -16.44 -10.62
N PRO A 66 14.45 -17.44 -11.04
CA PRO A 66 15.70 -17.16 -11.75
C PRO A 66 15.42 -16.37 -13.03
N GLU A 67 16.06 -15.22 -13.17
CA GLU A 67 16.10 -14.41 -14.38
C GLU A 67 17.36 -14.80 -15.17
N CYS A 68 17.20 -15.13 -16.46
CA CYS A 68 18.26 -15.72 -17.27
C CYS A 68 18.50 -14.89 -18.54
N ASN A 69 19.39 -13.91 -18.46
CA ASN A 69 19.88 -13.13 -19.61
C ASN A 69 21.37 -13.46 -19.84
N GLY A 70 21.65 -14.69 -20.27
CA GLY A 70 23.02 -15.22 -20.46
C GLY A 70 23.67 -15.77 -19.19
N ASN A 71 23.39 -15.19 -18.02
CA ASN A 71 23.69 -15.75 -16.71
C ASN A 71 22.44 -15.75 -15.85
N CYS A 72 22.07 -16.90 -15.29
CA CYS A 72 20.90 -16.99 -14.42
C CYS A 72 21.21 -16.46 -13.02
N TYR A 73 20.35 -15.58 -12.50
CA TYR A 73 20.42 -15.10 -11.13
C TYR A 73 19.04 -15.04 -10.50
N GLN A 74 18.98 -15.09 -9.18
CA GLN A 74 17.79 -14.73 -8.41
C GLN A 74 18.05 -13.40 -7.72
N LEU A 75 17.02 -12.55 -7.67
CA LEU A 75 17.11 -11.23 -7.03
C LEU A 75 17.44 -11.37 -5.54
N LEU A 76 16.69 -12.25 -4.86
CA LEU A 76 16.80 -12.47 -3.42
C LEU A 76 17.34 -13.88 -3.10
N PRO A 77 17.88 -14.12 -1.88
CA PRO A 77 18.28 -15.45 -1.45
C PRO A 77 17.13 -16.46 -1.47
N ILE A 78 17.43 -17.70 -1.84
CA ILE A 78 16.50 -18.83 -1.69
C ILE A 78 16.26 -19.07 -0.19
N GLN A 79 15.00 -19.26 0.17
CA GLN A 79 14.59 -19.58 1.53
C GLN A 79 13.27 -20.36 1.51
N ASN A 80 12.90 -20.93 2.66
CA ASN A 80 11.69 -21.75 2.80
C ASN A 80 10.41 -20.94 3.03
N PHE A 81 10.54 -19.62 3.18
CA PHE A 81 9.43 -18.71 3.48
C PHE A 81 9.06 -17.86 2.28
N PRO A 82 7.75 -17.60 2.06
CA PRO A 82 7.28 -16.86 0.90
C PRO A 82 7.76 -15.42 0.93
N TYR A 83 7.96 -14.87 -0.27
CA TYR A 83 8.13 -13.45 -0.47
C TYR A 83 6.82 -12.83 -0.98
N TYR A 84 6.56 -11.59 -0.58
CA TYR A 84 5.47 -10.78 -1.10
C TYR A 84 6.00 -9.42 -1.54
N GLU A 85 5.47 -8.92 -2.65
CA GLU A 85 5.84 -7.64 -3.23
C GLU A 85 4.68 -6.65 -3.11
N VAL A 86 4.99 -5.37 -2.93
CA VAL A 86 4.07 -4.24 -3.07
C VAL A 86 4.78 -3.07 -3.75
N GLY A 87 4.00 -2.20 -4.38
CA GLY A 87 4.48 -0.96 -4.98
C GLY A 87 4.19 -0.84 -6.46
N ASN A 88 3.77 -1.92 -7.14
CA ASN A 88 3.30 -1.78 -8.50
C ASN A 88 1.90 -1.11 -8.51
N LEU A 89 1.85 0.14 -8.95
CA LEU A 89 0.60 0.93 -9.00
C LEU A 89 -0.36 0.49 -10.12
N ASN A 90 0.01 -0.52 -10.93
CA ASN A 90 -0.86 -1.15 -11.91
C ASN A 90 -1.53 -2.45 -11.43
N THR A 91 -1.17 -2.96 -10.26
CA THR A 91 -1.77 -4.21 -9.77
C THR A 91 -3.16 -3.96 -9.19
N PRO A 92 -4.08 -4.95 -9.28
CA PRO A 92 -5.30 -4.94 -8.49
C PRO A 92 -5.02 -4.66 -7.01
N GLY A 93 -5.90 -3.91 -6.35
CA GLY A 93 -5.74 -3.52 -4.95
C GLY A 93 -4.76 -2.36 -4.71
N ALA A 94 -3.98 -1.93 -5.70
CA ALA A 94 -3.07 -0.79 -5.53
C ALA A 94 -3.81 0.52 -5.19
N ASP A 95 -5.08 0.65 -5.59
CA ASP A 95 -5.91 1.81 -5.24
C ASP A 95 -6.16 1.98 -3.73
N ASP A 96 -5.99 0.92 -2.95
CA ASP A 96 -6.05 0.97 -1.48
C ASP A 96 -4.84 1.69 -0.87
N LEU A 97 -3.74 1.85 -1.62
CA LEU A 97 -2.59 2.64 -1.16
C LEU A 97 -3.02 4.10 -0.98
N PRO A 98 -2.52 4.79 0.07
CA PRO A 98 -2.87 6.17 0.31
C PRO A 98 -2.61 7.08 -0.91
N PRO A 99 -3.44 8.10 -1.14
CA PRO A 99 -3.27 9.01 -2.28
C PRO A 99 -1.87 9.64 -2.37
N TYR A 100 -1.21 9.92 -1.24
CA TYR A 100 0.15 10.50 -1.24
C TYR A 100 1.24 9.53 -1.75
N VAL A 101 0.98 8.22 -1.76
CA VAL A 101 1.88 7.22 -2.38
C VAL A 101 1.69 7.23 -3.89
N ARG A 102 0.47 7.43 -4.36
CA ARG A 102 0.09 7.31 -5.78
C ARG A 102 0.06 8.63 -6.54
N GLN A 103 0.12 9.76 -5.85
CA GLN A 103 -0.15 11.10 -6.42
C GLN A 103 0.67 11.50 -7.64
N ASN A 104 1.86 10.94 -7.87
CA ASN A 104 2.68 11.28 -9.03
C ASN A 104 2.54 10.26 -10.16
N TYR A 105 1.76 9.21 -9.95
CA TYR A 105 1.51 8.19 -10.95
C TYR A 105 0.61 8.75 -12.04
N LYS A 106 1.07 8.70 -13.29
CA LYS A 106 0.36 9.25 -14.45
C LYS A 106 -0.20 8.20 -15.40
N GLY A 107 -0.02 6.91 -15.11
CA GLY A 107 -0.47 5.84 -16.01
C GLY A 107 0.35 5.71 -17.31
N HIS A 108 1.45 6.47 -17.45
CA HIS A 108 2.35 6.40 -18.59
C HIS A 108 3.58 5.53 -18.27
N HIS A 109 4.32 5.13 -19.30
CA HIS A 109 5.65 4.52 -19.18
C HIS A 109 6.68 5.57 -18.76
N ASP A 110 6.54 6.10 -17.55
CA ASP A 110 7.56 6.89 -16.87
C ASP A 110 8.08 6.16 -15.63
N ASP A 111 9.08 6.77 -15.00
CA ASP A 111 9.78 6.18 -13.87
C ASP A 111 8.94 6.20 -12.57
N SER A 112 7.74 6.79 -12.56
CA SER A 112 6.97 7.01 -11.32
C SER A 112 6.55 5.72 -10.60
N ASN A 113 6.46 4.60 -11.33
CA ASN A 113 6.00 3.30 -10.84
C ASN A 113 7.11 2.22 -10.84
N MET A 114 8.37 2.60 -10.66
CA MET A 114 9.49 1.65 -10.69
C MET A 114 9.77 0.95 -9.35
N ASP A 115 9.42 1.58 -8.23
CA ASP A 115 9.89 1.15 -6.90
C ASP A 115 9.05 0.03 -6.29
N ARG A 116 9.71 -0.93 -5.63
CA ARG A 116 9.05 -2.03 -4.93
C ARG A 116 9.59 -2.22 -3.52
N ILE A 117 8.71 -2.71 -2.65
CA ILE A 117 9.08 -3.31 -1.37
C ILE A 117 8.78 -4.80 -1.46
N ILE A 118 9.76 -5.63 -1.12
CA ILE A 118 9.59 -7.09 -1.03
C ILE A 118 9.82 -7.51 0.42
N ILE A 119 8.89 -8.29 0.98
CA ILE A 119 8.97 -8.79 2.35
C ILE A 119 9.10 -10.31 2.37
N SER A 120 9.96 -10.84 3.24
CA SER A 120 9.98 -12.24 3.66
C SER A 120 9.06 -12.40 4.86
N LEU A 121 8.13 -13.36 4.80
CA LEU A 121 7.12 -13.55 5.83
C LEU A 121 7.23 -14.91 6.50
N LEU A 122 7.53 -14.90 7.80
CA LEU A 122 7.46 -16.06 8.69
C LEU A 122 6.01 -16.34 9.12
N PRO A 123 5.74 -17.47 9.79
CA PRO A 123 4.47 -17.69 10.48
C PRO A 123 4.05 -16.51 11.37
N ASP A 124 2.75 -16.42 11.61
CA ASP A 124 2.12 -15.37 12.43
C ASP A 124 2.38 -13.93 11.97
N PHE A 125 2.71 -13.72 10.69
CA PHE A 125 2.96 -12.40 10.10
C PHE A 125 4.23 -11.68 10.58
N VAL A 126 5.22 -12.41 11.08
CA VAL A 126 6.52 -11.84 11.44
C VAL A 126 7.37 -11.64 10.18
N LEU A 127 7.94 -10.45 10.03
CA LEU A 127 8.83 -10.10 8.92
C LEU A 127 10.27 -10.47 9.28
N ASP A 128 10.83 -11.41 8.53
CA ASP A 128 12.25 -11.78 8.64
C ASP A 128 13.13 -10.71 7.96
N LYS A 129 12.78 -10.37 6.71
CA LYS A 129 13.55 -9.43 5.90
C LYS A 129 12.60 -8.50 5.12
N VAL A 130 13.01 -7.24 5.03
CA VAL A 130 12.39 -6.23 4.18
C VAL A 130 13.44 -5.80 3.16
N TYR A 131 13.05 -5.78 1.89
CA TYR A 131 13.88 -5.33 0.80
C TYR A 131 13.21 -4.19 0.07
N VAL A 132 14.03 -3.30 -0.46
CA VAL A 132 13.63 -2.30 -1.44
C VAL A 132 14.36 -2.58 -2.73
N THR A 133 13.68 -2.39 -3.84
CA THR A 133 14.24 -2.60 -5.18
C THR A 133 13.52 -1.68 -6.18
N GLN A 134 13.99 -1.69 -7.41
CA GLN A 134 13.40 -0.99 -8.53
C GLN A 134 13.37 -1.90 -9.75
N HIS A 135 12.46 -1.65 -10.67
CA HIS A 135 12.59 -2.22 -12.01
C HIS A 135 13.68 -1.50 -12.82
N GLU A 136 14.38 -2.21 -13.69
CA GLU A 136 15.24 -1.64 -14.72
C GLU A 136 14.45 -1.35 -16.02
N ASP A 137 13.43 -2.17 -16.29
CA ASP A 137 12.53 -2.04 -17.44
C ASP A 137 11.06 -2.34 -17.03
N VAL A 138 10.20 -2.79 -17.95
CA VAL A 138 8.78 -3.09 -17.65
C VAL A 138 8.61 -4.29 -16.71
N SER A 139 9.59 -5.19 -16.62
CA SER A 139 9.46 -6.49 -15.96
C SER A 139 10.67 -6.94 -15.13
N THR A 140 11.86 -6.43 -15.43
CA THR A 140 13.13 -6.92 -14.88
C THR A 140 13.51 -6.11 -13.65
N PHE A 141 13.97 -6.79 -12.60
CA PHE A 141 14.42 -6.13 -11.37
C PHE A 141 15.89 -5.72 -11.45
N ASP A 142 16.18 -4.53 -10.95
CA ASP A 142 17.54 -4.03 -10.84
C ASP A 142 18.24 -4.65 -9.63
N ARG A 143 19.08 -5.64 -9.92
CA ARG A 143 19.87 -6.33 -8.91
C ARG A 143 20.86 -5.42 -8.20
N GLN A 144 21.43 -4.43 -8.89
CA GLN A 144 22.43 -3.53 -8.30
C GLN A 144 21.77 -2.53 -7.35
N ASN A 145 20.52 -2.18 -7.62
CA ASN A 145 19.70 -1.30 -6.79
C ASN A 145 18.68 -2.06 -5.93
N THR A 146 19.07 -3.24 -5.46
CA THR A 146 18.30 -4.01 -4.47
C THR A 146 19.03 -4.00 -3.13
N TYR A 147 18.30 -3.62 -2.08
CA TYR A 147 18.85 -3.44 -0.75
C TYR A 147 17.95 -4.05 0.30
N ARG A 148 18.54 -4.59 1.37
CA ARG A 148 17.81 -4.94 2.58
C ARG A 148 17.62 -3.69 3.43
N ILE A 149 16.42 -3.48 3.96
CA ILE A 149 16.15 -2.45 4.97
C ILE A 149 16.29 -3.08 6.35
N SER A 150 17.11 -2.49 7.20
CA SER A 150 17.22 -2.92 8.59
C SER A 150 15.96 -2.59 9.39
N ARG A 151 15.67 -3.37 10.45
CA ARG A 151 14.59 -3.06 11.40
C ARG A 151 14.80 -1.68 12.05
N GLY A 152 16.05 -1.33 12.34
CA GLY A 152 16.41 0.00 12.87
C GLY A 152 16.00 1.12 11.93
N LEU A 153 16.25 0.97 10.63
CA LEU A 153 15.84 1.95 9.62
C LEU A 153 14.31 2.06 9.51
N VAL A 154 13.57 0.95 9.53
CA VAL A 154 12.09 1.00 9.58
C VAL A 154 11.61 1.79 10.80
N LYS A 155 12.22 1.57 11.98
CA LYS A 155 11.89 2.28 13.21
C LYS A 155 12.20 3.78 13.13
N LEU A 156 13.32 4.16 12.52
CA LEU A 156 13.67 5.56 12.27
C LEU A 156 12.63 6.22 11.37
N ILE A 157 12.30 5.60 10.23
CA ILE A 157 11.32 6.13 9.27
C ILE A 157 9.96 6.30 9.93
N ARG A 158 9.50 5.34 10.74
CA ARG A 158 8.23 5.41 11.47
C ARG A 158 8.10 6.63 12.40
N ASN A 159 9.23 7.18 12.86
CA ASN A 159 9.24 8.34 13.75
C ASN A 159 9.46 9.66 12.99
N LEU A 160 9.46 9.63 11.64
CA LEU A 160 9.66 10.80 10.80
C LEU A 160 8.38 11.14 10.04
N GLU A 161 8.05 12.43 10.06
CA GLU A 161 7.12 13.00 9.10
C GLU A 161 7.61 12.77 7.67
N LEU A 162 6.67 12.63 6.73
CA LEU A 162 6.99 12.35 5.33
C LEU A 162 7.93 13.40 4.73
N GLU A 163 7.69 14.68 5.02
CA GLU A 163 8.53 15.76 4.52
C GLU A 163 9.97 15.66 5.02
N GLU A 164 10.16 15.29 6.28
CA GLU A 164 11.48 15.15 6.87
C GLU A 164 12.22 13.93 6.31
N LEU A 165 11.51 12.81 6.09
CA LEU A 165 12.07 11.66 5.37
C LEU A 165 12.57 12.06 3.98
N LEU A 166 11.73 12.74 3.19
CA LEU A 166 12.07 13.16 1.84
C LEU A 166 13.29 14.11 1.84
N ARG A 167 13.31 15.07 2.77
CA ARG A 167 14.43 16.00 2.95
C ARG A 167 15.74 15.26 3.23
N GLN A 168 15.74 14.36 4.19
CA GLN A 168 16.94 13.62 4.60
C GLN A 168 17.39 12.61 3.54
N ALA A 169 16.45 12.04 2.78
CA ALA A 169 16.73 11.13 1.67
C ALA A 169 17.18 11.86 0.39
N GLY A 170 17.33 13.19 0.41
CA GLY A 170 17.93 13.96 -0.68
C GLY A 170 16.95 14.49 -1.73
N TYR A 171 15.65 14.58 -1.43
CA TYR A 171 14.74 15.35 -2.27
C TYR A 171 15.05 16.86 -2.17
N PRO A 172 15.22 17.56 -3.29
CA PRO A 172 15.49 18.99 -3.26
C PRO A 172 14.27 19.75 -2.71
N ARG A 173 14.52 20.75 -1.86
CA ARG A 173 13.48 21.59 -1.26
C ARG A 173 12.51 22.15 -2.30
N THR A 174 13.00 22.54 -3.47
CA THR A 174 12.19 23.10 -4.57
C THR A 174 11.03 22.17 -4.97
N ILE A 175 11.27 20.85 -5.06
CA ILE A 175 10.23 19.88 -5.39
C ILE A 175 9.21 19.74 -4.25
N MET A 176 9.66 19.85 -3.00
CA MET A 176 8.78 19.76 -1.83
C MET A 176 7.89 21.01 -1.68
N PHE A 177 8.43 22.21 -1.90
CA PHE A 177 7.67 23.46 -1.87
C PHE A 177 6.61 23.53 -2.97
N VAL A 178 6.91 23.11 -4.21
CA VAL A 178 5.91 23.06 -5.29
C VAL A 178 4.72 22.16 -4.93
N LYS A 179 4.96 21.05 -4.20
CA LYS A 179 3.87 20.18 -3.72
C LYS A 179 3.08 20.80 -2.58
N ALA A 180 3.73 21.49 -1.63
CA ALA A 180 3.03 22.18 -0.55
C ALA A 180 2.09 23.26 -1.08
N VAL A 181 2.54 24.06 -2.06
CA VAL A 181 1.72 25.08 -2.73
C VAL A 181 0.54 24.45 -3.46
N LYS A 182 0.77 23.39 -4.26
CA LYS A 182 -0.33 22.66 -4.92
C LYS A 182 -1.37 22.06 -3.97
N ARG A 183 -0.96 21.65 -2.75
CA ARG A 183 -1.90 21.16 -1.72
C ARG A 183 -2.75 22.29 -1.13
N GLN A 184 -2.26 23.52 -1.11
CA GLN A 184 -2.99 24.69 -0.62
C GLN A 184 -3.91 25.31 -1.69
N GLU A 185 -3.65 25.08 -2.98
CA GLU A 185 -4.43 25.62 -4.10
C GLU A 185 -5.76 24.90 -4.40
N THR A 186 -6.21 23.97 -3.55
CA THR A 186 -7.61 23.48 -3.60
C THR A 186 -8.45 24.06 -2.47
N PRO A 187 -8.97 25.29 -2.57
CA PRO A 187 -10.25 25.60 -1.98
C PRO A 187 -11.34 24.95 -2.83
N ALA A 188 -12.25 24.22 -2.18
CA ALA A 188 -13.55 23.93 -2.76
C ALA A 188 -14.13 25.24 -3.30
N ARG A 189 -14.37 25.30 -4.61
CA ARG A 189 -15.13 26.38 -5.23
C ARG A 189 -16.56 26.26 -4.72
N SER A 190 -16.81 26.85 -3.55
CA SER A 190 -18.16 27.10 -3.06
C SER A 190 -18.82 28.02 -4.07
N HIS A 191 -19.53 27.43 -5.02
CA HIS A 191 -20.55 28.16 -5.76
C HIS A 191 -21.66 28.49 -4.77
N THR A 192 -21.46 29.56 -3.99
CA THR A 192 -22.56 30.23 -3.33
C THR A 192 -23.35 30.92 -4.43
N THR A 193 -24.37 30.22 -4.95
CA THR A 193 -25.42 30.86 -5.72
C THR A 193 -26.11 31.84 -4.78
N VAL A 194 -25.71 33.11 -4.86
CA VAL A 194 -26.44 34.22 -4.25
C VAL A 194 -27.70 34.40 -5.07
N CYS A 195 -28.82 33.84 -4.60
CA CYS A 195 -30.13 34.21 -5.09
C CYS A 195 -30.36 35.69 -4.72
N GLN A 196 -30.31 36.57 -5.72
CA GLN A 196 -30.78 37.94 -5.57
C GLN A 196 -32.31 37.92 -5.37
N PRO A 197 -32.85 38.68 -4.40
CA PRO A 197 -34.30 38.83 -4.29
C PRO A 197 -34.81 39.70 -5.44
N ALA A 198 -35.85 39.23 -6.11
CA ALA A 198 -36.54 39.94 -7.17
C ALA A 198 -37.17 41.24 -6.64
N VAL A 199 -36.85 42.36 -7.29
CA VAL A 199 -37.51 43.64 -7.13
C VAL A 199 -38.96 43.50 -7.62
N SER A 200 -39.92 43.77 -6.73
CA SER A 200 -41.36 43.77 -7.06
C SER A 200 -41.83 45.21 -7.27
N GLN A 201 -42.42 45.51 -8.43
CA GLN A 201 -43.29 46.67 -8.63
C GLN A 201 -44.72 46.36 -8.15
N PRO A 202 -45.49 47.34 -7.66
CA PRO A 202 -46.85 47.12 -7.15
C PRO A 202 -47.89 47.21 -8.27
N ASP A 203 -49.00 46.47 -8.14
CA ASP A 203 -50.32 47.10 -8.04
C ASP A 203 -51.52 46.11 -7.86
N TRP A 204 -52.31 46.41 -6.82
CA TRP A 204 -53.77 46.38 -6.67
C TRP A 204 -54.55 45.08 -6.29
N VAL A 205 -55.05 45.14 -5.04
CA VAL A 205 -56.42 44.84 -4.55
C VAL A 205 -57.01 43.44 -4.80
N ASN A 206 -57.20 42.65 -3.74
CA ASN A 206 -58.53 42.49 -3.12
C ASN A 206 -58.49 41.74 -1.77
N ILE A 207 -59.56 41.99 -1.01
CA ILE A 207 -59.78 41.84 0.42
C ILE A 207 -60.16 40.39 0.79
N LYS A 208 -59.59 39.86 1.89
CA LYS A 208 -60.31 39.27 3.05
C LYS A 208 -59.35 38.74 4.13
N ARG A 209 -59.56 39.21 5.36
CA ARG A 209 -59.02 38.75 6.66
C ARG A 209 -60.06 37.80 7.32
N PRO A 210 -59.85 37.26 8.55
CA PRO A 210 -58.64 36.77 9.24
C PRO A 210 -58.86 35.41 9.94
N SER A 211 -57.79 34.82 10.52
CA SER A 211 -57.68 34.36 11.95
C SER A 211 -56.39 33.53 12.11
N ALA A 212 -55.36 34.01 12.82
CA ALA A 212 -55.11 33.81 14.27
C ALA A 212 -55.23 32.31 14.65
N VAL A 213 -54.17 31.60 15.06
CA VAL A 213 -53.55 31.63 16.40
C VAL A 213 -52.22 30.84 16.38
N SER A 214 -51.21 31.29 17.13
CA SER A 214 -50.06 30.52 17.67
C SER A 214 -50.24 30.45 19.21
N PRO A 215 -49.54 29.61 20.03
CA PRO A 215 -48.20 29.02 19.84
C PRO A 215 -47.96 27.59 20.44
N ARG A 216 -46.68 27.15 20.31
CA ARG A 216 -45.87 26.10 21.03
C ARG A 216 -46.26 25.72 22.48
N PRO A 217 -45.83 24.57 23.07
CA PRO A 217 -44.41 24.17 23.21
C PRO A 217 -44.04 22.65 23.18
N THR A 218 -42.72 22.40 23.07
CA THR A 218 -41.93 21.15 23.28
C THR A 218 -41.79 20.77 24.77
N PRO A 219 -41.00 19.75 25.21
CA PRO A 219 -40.60 18.44 24.66
C PRO A 219 -40.80 17.27 25.67
N SER A 220 -40.55 16.01 25.28
CA SER A 220 -40.30 14.92 26.25
C SER A 220 -39.19 13.97 25.80
N ARG A 221 -38.48 13.52 26.82
CA ARG A 221 -37.20 12.81 26.94
C ARG A 221 -37.45 11.30 27.09
N GLU A 222 -36.36 10.53 27.11
CA GLU A 222 -36.23 9.11 27.56
C GLU A 222 -36.44 8.05 26.46
N SER A 223 -35.72 6.93 26.40
CA SER A 223 -34.76 6.31 27.32
C SER A 223 -33.94 5.24 26.58
N VAL A 224 -32.70 5.07 27.05
CA VAL A 224 -31.81 3.93 26.84
C VAL A 224 -32.46 2.64 27.34
N ILE A 225 -32.32 1.54 26.60
CA ILE A 225 -32.43 0.18 27.13
C ILE A 225 -31.20 -0.60 26.64
N ASP A 226 -30.52 -1.18 27.63
CA ASP A 226 -29.35 -2.04 27.57
C ASP A 226 -29.79 -3.51 27.79
N MET A 227 -28.85 -4.46 27.58
CA MET A 227 -28.86 -5.92 27.87
C MET A 227 -29.03 -6.90 26.68
N PRO A 228 -28.47 -8.14 26.75
CA PRO A 228 -27.27 -8.60 27.47
C PRO A 228 -26.33 -9.54 26.68
N HIS A 229 -25.16 -9.76 27.28
CA HIS A 229 -24.21 -10.86 27.08
C HIS A 229 -24.79 -12.21 27.55
N ASP A 230 -24.75 -13.27 26.72
CA ASP A 230 -24.04 -14.53 27.01
C ASP A 230 -24.22 -15.60 25.92
N SER A 231 -23.28 -16.55 25.92
CA SER A 231 -23.30 -17.93 25.36
C SER A 231 -22.46 -18.23 24.09
N MET A 232 -21.25 -18.74 24.35
CA MET A 232 -20.45 -19.56 23.43
C MET A 232 -20.98 -21.00 23.38
N PRO A 233 -20.81 -21.72 22.24
CA PRO A 233 -20.77 -23.18 22.23
C PRO A 233 -19.32 -23.69 22.22
N ARG A 234 -19.03 -24.66 23.08
CA ARG A 234 -17.83 -25.51 23.07
C ARG A 234 -18.02 -26.73 22.15
N GLU A 235 -16.87 -27.13 21.59
CA GLU A 235 -16.44 -28.46 21.11
C GLU A 235 -17.02 -29.06 19.82
N SER A 236 -16.11 -29.32 18.87
CA SER A 236 -16.02 -30.67 18.28
C SER A 236 -14.54 -31.04 18.04
N LYS A 237 -14.16 -32.18 18.60
CA LYS A 237 -12.87 -32.87 18.43
C LYS A 237 -12.81 -33.44 17.02
N ILE A 238 -11.75 -33.13 16.27
CA ILE A 238 -11.46 -33.81 14.99
C ILE A 238 -10.55 -34.99 15.29
N ASN A 239 -11.03 -36.18 14.96
CA ASN A 239 -10.31 -37.44 15.03
C ASN A 239 -9.13 -37.45 14.04
N HIS A 240 -7.96 -37.85 14.51
CA HIS A 240 -6.83 -38.22 13.66
C HIS A 240 -7.18 -39.50 12.88
N VAL A 241 -7.27 -39.39 11.55
CA VAL A 241 -7.20 -40.54 10.64
C VAL A 241 -5.80 -40.55 10.04
N SER A 242 -5.02 -41.56 10.44
CA SER A 242 -3.74 -41.90 9.83
C SER A 242 -3.99 -42.45 8.43
N VAL A 243 -3.49 -41.77 7.40
CA VAL A 243 -3.46 -42.30 6.03
C VAL A 243 -2.03 -42.70 5.70
N SER A 244 -1.83 -44.00 5.57
CA SER A 244 -0.60 -44.64 5.12
C SER A 244 -0.36 -44.34 3.65
N ILE A 245 0.83 -43.84 3.31
CA ILE A 245 1.31 -43.64 1.93
C ILE A 245 1.93 -44.96 1.45
N PRO A 246 1.53 -45.55 0.31
CA PRO A 246 2.31 -46.57 -0.37
C PRO A 246 3.31 -45.95 -1.34
N GLU A 247 4.47 -46.61 -1.43
CA GLU A 247 5.62 -46.26 -2.27
C GLU A 247 5.39 -46.34 -3.78
N SER A 248 6.33 -45.69 -4.47
CA SER A 248 6.59 -45.48 -5.88
C SER A 248 6.10 -46.51 -6.90
N ARG A 249 5.65 -45.99 -8.05
CA ARG A 249 5.90 -46.62 -9.36
C ARG A 249 6.34 -45.59 -10.38
N ASP A 250 7.49 -45.91 -10.98
CA ASP A 250 8.06 -45.34 -12.19
C ASP A 250 7.05 -45.17 -13.32
N SER A 251 7.07 -44.04 -14.00
CA SER A 251 6.55 -43.93 -15.37
C SER A 251 7.25 -42.82 -16.15
N HIS A 252 8.17 -43.27 -17.01
CA HIS A 252 8.69 -42.53 -18.17
C HIS A 252 7.54 -42.08 -19.09
N MET A 253 7.59 -40.84 -19.62
CA MET A 253 7.09 -40.44 -20.96
C MET A 253 7.44 -38.94 -21.24
N PRO A 254 7.39 -38.43 -22.49
CA PRO A 254 8.60 -38.04 -23.23
C PRO A 254 8.78 -36.52 -23.43
N ARG A 255 9.98 -36.15 -23.92
CA ARG A 255 10.37 -34.80 -24.37
C ARG A 255 9.39 -34.26 -25.41
N ARG A 256 8.82 -33.07 -25.17
CA ARG A 256 8.16 -32.26 -26.20
C ARG A 256 9.14 -31.25 -26.77
N GLU A 257 9.43 -31.43 -28.06
CA GLU A 257 10.16 -30.49 -28.90
C GLU A 257 9.38 -29.17 -29.04
N ARG A 258 10.12 -28.06 -29.07
CA ARG A 258 9.58 -26.71 -29.25
C ARG A 258 9.46 -26.45 -30.74
N GLN A 259 8.25 -26.15 -31.21
CA GLN A 259 8.03 -25.63 -32.55
C GLN A 259 7.74 -24.13 -32.45
N CYS A 260 8.67 -23.33 -32.95
CA CYS A 260 8.52 -21.89 -33.13
C CYS A 260 7.61 -21.61 -34.32
N CYS A 261 6.55 -20.82 -34.14
CA CYS A 261 5.84 -20.17 -35.24
C CYS A 261 6.44 -18.79 -35.49
N VAL A 262 6.88 -18.57 -36.72
CA VAL A 262 7.18 -17.26 -37.32
C VAL A 262 5.87 -16.72 -37.86
N ILE A 263 5.49 -15.50 -37.48
CA ILE A 263 4.38 -14.77 -38.11
C ILE A 263 5.03 -13.70 -39.00
N LEU A 264 4.74 -13.78 -40.30
CA LEU A 264 4.99 -12.73 -41.29
C LEU A 264 3.97 -11.60 -41.15
#